data_AF-A0A2E3ISW9-F1
#
_entry.id   AF-A0A2E3ISW9-F1
#
_cell.length_a   1.000
_cell.length_b   1.000
_cell.length_c   1.000
_cell.angle_alpha   90.00
_cell.angle_beta   90.00
_cell.angle_gamma   90.00
#
_symmetry.space_group_name_H-M   'P 1'
#
loop_
_entity.id
_entity.type
_entity.pdbx_description
1 polymer ?
#
loop_
_entity_poly.entity_id
_entity_poly.type
_entity_poly.pdbx_seq_one_letter_code
_entity_poly.pdbx_strand_id
1 'polypeptide(L)'
;MGNISKIRRKRQLNSGVAVLSIWQRLTRILVFFSIIGLGILVFSVFAPEWNKLQAMDEENDRLKKKLENLKAERTERLQDELHTSNEIEYLEIVARDKLNLQLPGEVIFRIQR
;
A
#
# COMPACT_ATOMS: atom_id res chain seq x y z
N MET A 1 57.07 63.23 8.46
CA MET A 1 56.96 61.81 8.86
C MET A 1 55.50 61.39 9.07
N GLY A 2 54.62 61.47 8.06
CA GLY A 2 53.16 61.27 8.23
C GLY A 2 52.50 60.14 7.43
N ASN A 3 53.22 59.52 6.48
CA ASN A 3 52.63 58.54 5.56
C ASN A 3 52.64 57.10 6.08
N ILE A 4 53.51 56.76 7.03
CA ILE A 4 53.68 55.37 7.49
C ILE A 4 52.51 54.92 8.39
N SER A 5 51.91 55.84 9.16
CA SER A 5 50.77 55.52 10.04
C SER A 5 49.46 55.27 9.27
N LYS A 6 49.23 56.00 8.17
CA LYS A 6 48.03 55.85 7.33
C LYS A 6 47.99 54.50 6.61
N ILE A 7 49.15 53.98 6.21
CA ILE A 7 49.26 52.68 5.53
C ILE A 7 48.92 51.52 6.48
N ARG A 8 49.41 51.55 7.73
CA ARG A 8 49.07 50.51 8.74
C ARG A 8 47.58 50.50 9.07
N ARG A 9 46.95 51.67 9.22
CA ARG A 9 45.52 51.77 9.55
C ARG A 9 44.62 51.24 8.42
N LYS A 10 44.97 51.51 7.14
CA LYS A 10 44.26 50.93 5.98
C LYS A 10 44.38 49.41 5.92
N ARG A 11 45.55 48.85 6.28
CA ARG A 11 45.77 47.40 6.31
C ARG A 11 44.93 46.70 7.39
N GLN A 12 44.83 47.29 8.58
CA GLN A 12 43.98 46.74 9.66
C GLN A 12 42.49 46.77 9.32
N LEU A 13 42.00 47.86 8.72
CA LEU A 13 40.60 47.95 8.26
C LEU A 13 40.31 46.88 7.20
N ASN A 14 41.16 46.76 6.18
CA ASN A 14 40.99 45.74 5.13
C ASN A 14 41.07 44.30 5.66
N SER A 15 41.89 44.03 6.69
CA SER A 15 41.91 42.71 7.32
C SER A 15 40.62 42.38 8.06
N GLY A 16 40.00 43.36 8.72
CA GLY A 16 38.69 43.19 9.35
C GLY A 16 37.59 42.92 8.33
N VAL A 17 37.56 43.67 7.22
CA VAL A 17 36.56 43.47 6.14
C VAL A 17 36.75 42.10 5.46
N ALA A 18 37.99 41.66 5.25
CA ALA A 18 38.28 40.34 4.71
C ALA A 18 37.77 39.23 5.64
N VAL A 19 38.04 39.32 6.95
CA VAL A 19 37.56 38.36 7.95
C VAL A 19 36.03 38.33 8.01
N LEU A 20 35.36 39.48 8.05
CA LEU A 20 33.89 39.57 8.00
C LEU A 20 33.31 38.92 6.73
N SER A 21 33.95 39.12 5.56
CA SER A 21 33.49 38.51 4.31
C SER A 21 33.65 36.98 4.29
N ILE A 22 34.68 36.44 4.95
CA ILE A 22 34.91 35.00 5.09
C ILE A 22 33.86 34.41 6.03
N TRP A 23 33.57 35.06 7.16
CA TRP A 23 32.51 34.65 8.08
C TRP A 23 31.13 34.66 7.44
N GLN A 24 30.82 35.66 6.60
CA GLN A 24 29.57 35.73 5.84
C GLN A 24 29.42 34.59 4.82
N ARG A 25 30.52 34.21 4.14
CA ARG A 25 30.52 33.06 3.23
C ARG A 25 30.34 31.74 3.98
N LEU A 26 31.04 31.56 5.10
CA LEU A 26 30.91 30.36 5.93
C LEU A 26 29.49 30.19 6.49
N THR A 27 28.93 31.25 7.06
CA THR A 27 27.56 31.23 7.60
C THR A 27 26.53 30.96 6.51
N ARG A 28 26.69 31.53 5.31
CA ARG A 28 25.81 31.22 4.18
C ARG A 28 25.88 29.74 3.77
N ILE A 29 27.08 29.16 3.72
CA ILE A 29 27.26 27.72 3.42
C ILE A 29 26.62 26.87 4.53
N LEU A 30 26.83 27.22 5.79
CA LEU A 30 26.31 26.48 6.94
C LEU A 30 24.77 26.51 6.98
N VAL A 31 24.17 27.68 6.73
CA VAL A 31 22.71 27.82 6.61
C VAL A 31 22.19 27.01 5.41
N PHE A 32 22.89 27.02 4.29
CA PHE A 32 22.49 26.24 3.11
C PHE A 32 22.49 24.73 3.40
N PHE A 33 23.54 24.22 4.04
CA PHE A 33 23.60 22.83 4.50
C PHE A 33 22.52 22.52 5.55
N SER A 34 22.22 23.46 6.45
CA SER A 34 21.16 23.29 7.44
C SER A 34 19.79 23.16 6.79
N ILE A 35 19.49 23.95 5.75
CA ILE A 35 18.22 23.89 5.02
C ILE A 35 18.13 22.57 4.24
N ILE A 36 19.21 22.15 3.58
CA ILE A 36 19.25 20.87 2.87
C ILE A 36 19.06 19.70 3.84
N GLY A 37 19.76 19.70 4.98
CA GLY A 37 19.61 18.66 6.00
C GLY A 37 18.19 18.58 6.54
N LEU A 38 17.55 19.72 6.79
CA LEU A 38 16.15 19.77 7.22
C LEU A 38 15.20 19.24 6.12
N GLY A 39 15.45 19.60 4.85
CA GLY A 39 14.68 19.11 3.71
C GLY A 39 14.79 17.60 3.53
N ILE A 40 15.98 17.03 3.67
CA ILE A 40 16.22 15.58 3.62
C ILE A 40 15.50 14.88 4.77
N LEU A 41 15.52 15.45 5.98
CA LEU A 41 14.86 14.88 7.15
C LEU A 41 13.34 14.82 6.95
N VAL A 42 12.74 15.91 6.45
CA VAL A 42 11.32 15.95 6.08
C VAL A 42 11.04 14.90 5.00
N PHE A 43 11.79 14.90 3.89
CA PHE A 43 11.58 13.95 2.80
C PHE A 43 11.73 12.49 3.25
N SER A 44 12.67 12.19 4.15
CA SER A 44 12.88 10.85 4.69
C SER A 44 11.71 10.36 5.56
N VAL A 45 11.04 11.26 6.28
CA VAL A 45 9.86 10.91 7.07
C VAL A 45 8.65 10.65 6.17
N PHE A 46 8.53 11.37 5.05
CA PHE A 46 7.42 11.22 4.11
C PHE A 46 7.63 10.12 3.05
N ALA A 47 8.87 9.73 2.72
CA ALA A 47 9.17 8.63 1.80
C ALA A 47 8.47 7.28 2.12
N PRO A 48 8.42 6.80 3.38
CA PRO A 48 7.75 5.54 3.69
C PRO A 48 6.22 5.57 3.47
N GLU A 49 5.58 6.75 3.53
CA GLU A 49 4.14 6.87 3.27
C GLU A 49 3.79 6.62 1.80
N TRP A 50 4.67 7.05 0.87
CA TRP A 50 4.49 6.85 -0.57
C TRP A 50 4.59 5.37 -0.94
N ASN A 51 5.53 4.65 -0.33
CA ASN A 51 5.66 3.20 -0.52
C ASN A 51 4.44 2.44 0.04
N LYS A 52 3.85 2.93 1.14
CA LYS A 52 2.67 2.33 1.73
C LYS A 52 1.45 2.44 0.82
N LEU A 53 1.28 3.58 0.14
CA LEU A 53 0.21 3.77 -0.84
C LEU A 53 0.32 2.77 -2.01
N GLN A 54 1.52 2.62 -2.59
CA GLN A 54 1.75 1.63 -3.65
C GLN A 54 1.49 0.20 -3.18
N ALA A 55 1.95 -0.17 -1.99
CA ALA A 55 1.69 -1.49 -1.43
C ALA A 55 0.20 -1.76 -1.21
N MET A 56 -0.57 -0.75 -0.79
CA MET A 56 -2.02 -0.86 -0.62
C MET A 56 -2.76 -1.01 -1.95
N ASP A 57 -2.32 -0.34 -3.01
CA ASP A 57 -2.88 -0.50 -4.35
C ASP A 57 -2.60 -1.90 -4.92
N GLU A 58 -1.37 -2.40 -4.75
CA GLU A 58 -0.99 -3.75 -5.18
C GLU A 58 -1.76 -4.83 -4.41
N GLU A 59 -1.96 -4.64 -3.11
CA GLU A 59 -2.79 -5.53 -2.30
C GLU A 59 -4.27 -5.50 -2.73
N ASN A 60 -4.82 -4.32 -3.04
CA ASN A 60 -6.16 -4.18 -3.57
C ASN A 60 -6.35 -4.94 -4.88
N ASP A 61 -5.40 -4.81 -5.81
CA ASP A 61 -5.46 -5.51 -7.09
C ASP A 61 -5.36 -7.02 -6.91
N ARG A 62 -4.51 -7.49 -5.99
CA ARG A 62 -4.43 -8.91 -5.63
C ARG A 62 -5.74 -9.43 -5.04
N LEU A 63 -6.36 -8.66 -4.13
CA LEU A 63 -7.62 -9.02 -3.50
C LEU A 63 -8.78 -9.03 -4.51
N LYS A 64 -8.84 -8.05 -5.41
CA LYS A 64 -9.82 -8.03 -6.51
C LYS A 64 -9.72 -9.26 -7.39
N LYS A 65 -8.51 -9.61 -7.85
CA LYS A 65 -8.28 -10.82 -8.65
C LYS A 65 -8.71 -12.08 -7.91
N LYS A 66 -8.40 -12.17 -6.61
CA LYS A 66 -8.83 -13.32 -5.78
C LYS A 66 -10.35 -13.41 -5.68
N LEU A 67 -11.03 -12.27 -5.53
CA LEU A 67 -12.48 -12.21 -5.45
C LEU A 67 -13.14 -12.58 -6.79
N GLU A 68 -12.60 -12.13 -7.91
CA GLU A 68 -13.07 -12.52 -9.24
C GLU A 68 -12.92 -14.02 -9.48
N ASN A 69 -11.76 -14.60 -9.14
CA ASN A 69 -11.54 -16.04 -9.25
C ASN A 69 -12.52 -16.85 -8.39
N LEU A 70 -12.72 -16.46 -7.13
CA LEU A 70 -13.68 -17.11 -6.24
C LEU A 70 -15.11 -16.98 -6.74
N LYS A 71 -15.46 -15.85 -7.36
CA LYS A 71 -16.79 -15.64 -7.94
C LYS A 71 -17.00 -16.52 -9.18
N ALA A 72 -15.99 -16.65 -10.03
CA ALA A 72 -16.02 -17.54 -11.19
C ALA A 72 -16.19 -19.00 -10.75
N GLU A 73 -15.37 -19.48 -9.81
CA GLU A 73 -15.44 -20.83 -9.27
C GLU A 73 -16.80 -21.12 -8.61
N ARG A 74 -17.35 -20.16 -7.85
CA ARG A 74 -18.70 -20.28 -7.29
C ARG A 74 -19.77 -20.41 -8.37
N THR A 75 -19.63 -19.66 -9.45
CA THR A 75 -20.61 -19.64 -10.55
C THR A 75 -20.56 -20.94 -11.35
N GLU A 76 -19.37 -21.49 -11.55
CA GLU A 76 -19.16 -22.81 -12.17
C GLU A 76 -19.77 -23.93 -11.30
N ARG A 77 -19.46 -23.96 -10.00
CA ARG A 77 -20.04 -24.94 -9.07
C ARG A 77 -21.56 -24.87 -8.99
N LEU A 78 -22.12 -23.66 -9.00
CA LEU A 78 -23.58 -23.47 -9.01
C LEU A 78 -24.21 -23.96 -10.32
N GLN A 79 -23.54 -23.77 -11.46
CA GLN A 79 -24.01 -24.31 -12.74
C GLN A 79 -23.93 -25.84 -12.78
N ASP A 80 -22.84 -26.42 -12.28
CA ASP A 80 -22.70 -27.87 -12.15
C ASP A 80 -23.78 -28.44 -11.22
N GLU A 81 -24.01 -27.80 -10.06
CA GLU A 81 -25.04 -28.23 -9.11
C GLU A 81 -26.45 -28.07 -9.69
N LEU A 82 -26.72 -27.03 -10.47
CA LEU A 82 -27.98 -26.87 -11.22
C LEU A 82 -28.14 -27.92 -12.32
N HIS A 83 -27.05 -28.28 -13.00
CA HIS A 83 -27.06 -29.34 -14.02
C HIS A 83 -27.33 -30.70 -13.39
N THR A 84 -26.58 -31.06 -12.34
CA THR A 84 -26.77 -32.29 -11.58
C THR A 84 -28.13 -32.35 -10.91
N SER A 85 -28.63 -31.22 -10.39
CA SER A 85 -29.93 -31.19 -9.72
C SER A 85 -31.14 -31.22 -10.64
N ASN A 86 -30.99 -30.88 -11.92
CA ASN A 86 -32.03 -31.03 -12.92
C ASN A 86 -32.16 -32.45 -13.47
N GLU A 87 -31.27 -33.36 -13.12
CA GLU A 87 -31.42 -34.77 -13.49
C GLU A 87 -32.57 -35.38 -12.69
N ILE A 88 -33.50 -36.05 -13.39
CA ILE A 88 -34.70 -36.66 -12.80
C ILE A 88 -34.33 -37.62 -11.65
N GLU A 89 -33.21 -38.34 -11.80
CA GLU A 89 -32.70 -39.25 -10.77
C GLU A 89 -32.29 -38.53 -9.49
N TYR A 90 -31.63 -37.37 -9.59
CA TYR A 90 -31.29 -36.56 -8.42
C TYR A 90 -32.53 -35.97 -7.75
N LEU A 91 -33.49 -35.47 -8.53
CA LEU A 91 -34.76 -34.97 -8.00
C LEU A 91 -35.55 -36.06 -7.28
N GLU A 92 -35.54 -37.28 -7.81
CA GLU A 92 -36.16 -38.44 -7.17
C GLU A 92 -35.48 -38.78 -5.84
N ILE A 93 -34.15 -38.82 -5.80
CA ILE A 93 -33.40 -39.05 -4.55
C ILE A 93 -33.74 -37.99 -3.50
N VAL A 94 -33.74 -36.71 -3.87
CA VAL A 94 -34.11 -35.62 -2.94
C VAL A 94 -35.57 -35.70 -2.52
N ALA A 95 -36.49 -36.03 -3.43
CA ALA A 95 -37.91 -36.18 -3.13
C ALA A 95 -38.17 -37.33 -2.15
N ARG A 96 -37.52 -38.49 -2.35
CA ARG A 96 -37.65 -39.66 -1.48
C ARG A 96 -36.95 -39.46 -0.13
N ASP A 97 -35.72 -38.94 -0.13
CA ASP A 97 -34.88 -38.89 1.08
C ASP A 97 -35.17 -37.66 1.95
N LYS A 98 -35.29 -36.47 1.34
CA LYS A 98 -35.51 -35.21 2.07
C LYS A 98 -36.97 -34.84 2.25
N LEU A 99 -37.79 -35.06 1.23
CA LEU A 99 -39.21 -34.69 1.25
C LEU A 99 -40.13 -35.85 1.62
N ASN A 100 -39.59 -37.07 1.76
CA ASN A 100 -40.31 -38.28 2.15
C ASN A 100 -41.53 -38.56 1.24
N LEU A 101 -41.43 -38.14 -0.02
CA LEU A 101 -42.44 -38.33 -1.06
C LEU A 101 -42.38 -39.78 -1.55
N GLN A 102 -43.55 -40.36 -1.82
CA GLN A 102 -43.73 -41.76 -2.20
C GLN A 102 -44.67 -41.82 -3.38
N LEU A 103 -44.45 -42.74 -4.32
CA LEU A 103 -45.43 -42.98 -5.37
C LEU A 103 -46.65 -43.72 -4.78
N PRO A 104 -47.84 -43.56 -5.39
CA PRO A 104 -49.04 -44.24 -4.93
C PRO A 104 -48.85 -45.78 -4.94
N GLY A 105 -48.93 -46.40 -3.76
CA GLY A 105 -48.78 -47.87 -3.60
C GLY A 105 -47.38 -48.34 -3.18
N GLU A 106 -46.44 -47.44 -2.97
CA GLU A 106 -45.09 -47.76 -2.50
C GLU A 106 -45.00 -47.75 -0.96
N VAL A 107 -44.16 -48.60 -0.36
CA VAL A 107 -43.97 -48.68 1.11
C VAL A 107 -42.48 -48.50 1.43
N ILE A 108 -42.13 -47.40 2.10
CA ILE A 108 -40.75 -47.09 2.48
C ILE A 108 -40.37 -47.83 3.77
N PHE A 109 -39.38 -48.73 3.70
CA PHE A 109 -38.80 -49.39 4.86
C PHE A 109 -37.54 -48.66 5.31
N ARG A 110 -37.57 -48.07 6.52
CA ARG A 110 -36.37 -47.49 7.15
C ARG A 110 -35.78 -48.51 8.12
N ILE A 111 -34.62 -49.07 7.75
CA ILE A 111 -33.88 -49.98 8.62
C ILE A 111 -33.01 -49.12 9.55
N GLN A 112 -33.40 -49.00 10.82
CA GLN A 112 -32.54 -48.40 11.84
C GLN A 112 -31.58 -49.47 12.36
N ARG A 113 -30.28 -49.17 12.34
CA ARG A 113 -29.24 -50.00 12.93
C ARG A 113 -28.85 -49.49 14.31
#